data_AF-A0A836BMB1-F1
#
_entry.id   AF-A0A836BMB1-F1
#
_cell.length_a   1.000
_cell.length_b   1.000
_cell.length_c   1.000
_cell.angle_alpha   90.00
_cell.angle_beta   90.00
_cell.angle_gamma   90.00
#
_symmetry.space_group_name_H-M   'P 1'
#
loop_
_entity.id
_entity.type
_entity.pdbx_description
1 polymer ?
#
loop_
_entity_poly.entity_id
_entity_poly.type
_entity_poly.pdbx_seq_one_letter_code
_entity_poly.pdbx_strand_id
1 'polypeptide(L)'
;MVWYNEAFAELSSMTQQIMKNPFDCTNGCDLTILYAIIIGSVVTTILISIQLQLAREQFSIRNIVAQTKLRNDVYSLLTQMRMLQPIVYEKRMITPQNRKQVEYVAKTLKELEMDLLKLDGSIDREEKEKIYQMIERVKKRLTVGSSDFGKYPHRFQNMDFSESIEDLSLAIPLLP
;
A
#
# COMPACT_ATOMS: atom_id res chain seq x y z
N MET A 1 -15.15 10.40 9.01
CA MET A 1 -16.03 11.04 8.00
C MET A 1 -17.38 11.49 8.58
N VAL A 2 -17.58 11.50 9.91
CA VAL A 2 -18.86 11.89 10.55
C VAL A 2 -18.84 13.36 10.99
N TRP A 3 -17.69 13.86 11.45
CA TRP A 3 -17.49 15.25 11.90
C TRP A 3 -17.59 16.33 10.82
N TYR A 4 -17.52 15.96 9.53
CA TYR A 4 -17.54 16.92 8.42
C TYR A 4 -18.96 17.40 8.09
N ASN A 5 -19.97 16.55 8.30
CA ASN A 5 -21.36 16.86 7.97
C ASN A 5 -21.99 17.82 8.98
N GLU A 6 -21.61 17.73 10.26
CA GLU A 6 -22.12 18.62 11.30
C GLU A 6 -21.59 20.06 11.15
N ALA A 7 -20.29 20.22 10.89
CA ALA A 7 -19.69 21.53 10.64
C ALA A 7 -20.24 22.21 9.38
N PHE A 8 -20.52 21.45 8.32
CA PHE A 8 -21.14 21.97 7.09
C PHE A 8 -22.61 22.35 7.30
N ALA A 9 -23.35 21.57 8.10
CA ALA A 9 -24.74 21.86 8.44
C ALA A 9 -24.88 23.14 9.26
N GLU A 10 -24.00 23.36 10.25
CA GLU A 10 -23.94 24.58 11.06
C GLU A 10 -23.56 25.82 10.24
N LEU A 11 -22.59 25.70 9.33
CA LEU A 11 -22.25 26.77 8.38
C LEU A 11 -23.43 27.08 7.44
N SER A 12 -24.14 26.06 6.96
CA SER A 12 -25.30 26.25 6.07
C SER A 12 -26.46 26.96 6.76
N SER A 13 -26.74 26.63 8.03
CA SER A 13 -27.83 27.22 8.80
C SER A 13 -27.54 28.68 9.17
N MET A 14 -26.28 29.01 9.49
CA MET A 14 -25.83 30.39 9.67
C MET A 14 -25.96 31.20 8.36
N THR A 15 -25.58 30.64 7.21
CA THR A 15 -25.75 31.34 5.92
C THR A 15 -27.22 31.56 5.56
N GLN A 16 -28.13 30.65 5.91
CA GLN A 16 -29.57 30.81 5.68
C GLN A 16 -30.21 31.90 6.55
N GLN A 17 -29.74 32.09 7.79
CA GLN A 17 -30.22 33.19 8.64
C GLN A 17 -29.75 34.56 8.13
N ILE A 18 -28.52 34.65 7.60
CA ILE A 18 -27.97 35.89 7.03
C ILE A 18 -28.66 36.29 5.71
N MET A 19 -29.12 35.32 4.90
CA MET A 19 -29.81 35.61 3.64
C MET A 19 -31.24 36.16 3.80
N LYS A 20 -31.84 36.11 4.99
CA LYS A 20 -33.24 36.53 5.18
C LYS A 20 -33.46 38.04 5.20
N ASN A 21 -32.42 38.85 5.38
CA ASN A 21 -32.46 40.31 5.16
C ASN A 21 -31.04 40.89 5.05
N PRO A 22 -30.38 40.81 3.88
CA PRO A 22 -29.02 41.34 3.72
C PRO A 22 -28.97 42.87 3.57
N PHE A 23 -30.10 43.56 3.44
CA PHE A 23 -30.15 45.02 3.18
C PHE A 23 -31.37 45.70 3.82
N ASP A 24 -31.45 45.73 5.15
CA ASP A 24 -32.32 46.72 5.82
C ASP A 24 -31.48 47.97 6.13
N CYS A 25 -31.37 48.87 5.15
CA CYS A 25 -30.57 50.10 5.25
C CYS A 25 -31.40 51.29 5.76
N THR A 26 -32.20 51.08 6.80
CA THR A 26 -33.00 52.14 7.42
C THR A 26 -32.20 53.05 8.37
N ASN A 27 -31.02 52.64 8.86
CA ASN A 27 -30.17 53.45 9.77
C ASN A 27 -28.65 53.43 9.48
N GLY A 28 -28.27 53.25 8.21
CA GLY A 28 -26.86 53.19 7.78
C GLY A 28 -26.41 51.75 7.55
N CYS A 29 -25.87 51.47 6.36
CA CYS A 29 -25.50 50.10 5.99
C CYS A 29 -24.20 49.69 6.71
N ASP A 30 -24.29 48.77 7.67
CA ASP A 30 -23.14 48.17 8.32
C ASP A 30 -22.50 47.11 7.41
N LEU A 31 -21.51 47.55 6.62
CA LEU A 31 -20.74 46.71 5.70
C LEU A 31 -19.84 45.68 6.43
N THR A 32 -19.73 45.75 7.76
CA THR A 32 -18.84 44.89 8.56
C THR A 32 -19.19 43.41 8.42
N ILE A 33 -20.48 43.07 8.34
CA ILE A 33 -20.95 41.68 8.16
C ILE A 33 -20.55 41.16 6.78
N LEU A 34 -20.68 41.99 5.73
CA LEU A 34 -20.28 41.61 4.36
C LEU A 34 -18.77 41.38 4.27
N TYR A 35 -17.97 42.27 4.87
CA TYR A 35 -16.51 42.08 4.94
C TYR A 35 -16.13 40.82 5.74
N ALA A 36 -16.80 40.54 6.85
CA ALA A 36 -16.56 39.33 7.64
C ALA A 36 -16.85 38.05 6.84
N ILE A 37 -17.93 38.03 6.05
CA ILE A 37 -18.27 36.89 5.17
C ILE A 37 -17.24 36.72 4.06
N ILE A 38 -16.82 37.82 3.41
CA ILE A 38 -15.82 37.78 2.33
C ILE A 38 -14.47 37.29 2.88
N ILE A 39 -13.98 37.88 3.98
CA ILE A 39 -12.73 37.46 4.61
C ILE A 39 -12.83 36.00 5.05
N GLY A 40 -13.94 35.60 5.67
CA GLY A 40 -14.20 34.21 6.04
C GLY A 40 -14.14 33.25 4.85
N SER A 41 -14.77 33.61 3.73
CA SER A 41 -14.77 32.80 2.50
C SER A 41 -13.38 32.68 1.86
N VAL A 42 -12.58 33.75 1.89
CA VAL A 42 -11.21 33.74 1.36
C VAL A 42 -10.32 32.86 2.23
N VAL A 43 -10.40 33.00 3.56
CA VAL A 43 -9.60 32.20 4.50
C VAL A 43 -9.97 30.71 4.40
N THR A 44 -11.25 30.36 4.32
CA THR A 44 -11.66 28.95 4.17
C THR A 44 -11.21 28.37 2.83
N THR A 45 -11.28 29.13 1.74
CA THR A 45 -10.81 28.69 0.42
C THR A 45 -9.31 28.42 0.41
N ILE A 46 -8.51 29.28 1.05
CA ILE A 46 -7.06 29.09 1.19
C ILE A 46 -6.77 27.83 2.02
N LEU A 47 -7.45 27.66 3.16
CA LEU A 47 -7.27 26.48 4.02
C LEU A 47 -7.62 25.17 3.28
N ILE A 48 -8.73 25.15 2.54
CA ILE A 48 -9.12 23.98 1.73
C ILE A 48 -8.06 23.69 0.67
N SER A 49 -7.54 24.73 0.00
CA SER A 49 -6.51 24.56 -1.03
C SER A 49 -5.23 23.95 -0.47
N ILE A 50 -4.78 24.40 0.70
CA ILE A 50 -3.60 23.86 1.39
C ILE A 50 -3.83 22.40 1.81
N GLN A 51 -4.99 22.09 2.42
CA GLN A 51 -5.31 20.72 2.83
C GLN A 51 -5.37 19.77 1.63
N LEU A 52 -5.88 20.24 0.48
CA LEU A 52 -5.97 19.46 -0.74
C LEU A 52 -4.59 19.21 -1.37
N GLN A 53 -3.69 20.20 -1.34
CA GLN A 53 -2.30 20.02 -1.75
C GLN A 53 -1.57 19.04 -0.82
N LEU A 54 -1.69 19.21 0.49
CA LEU A 54 -1.06 18.32 1.47
C LEU A 54 -1.56 16.88 1.34
N ALA A 55 -2.86 16.68 1.11
CA ALA A 55 -3.44 15.36 0.88
C ALA A 55 -2.89 14.70 -0.39
N ARG A 56 -2.69 15.47 -1.48
CA ARG A 56 -2.07 14.97 -2.73
C ARG A 56 -0.61 14.60 -2.52
N GLU A 57 0.16 15.43 -1.83
CA GLU A 57 1.57 15.13 -1.52
C GLU A 57 1.70 13.89 -0.64
N GLN A 58 0.87 13.77 0.40
CA GLN A 58 0.85 12.57 1.25
C GLN A 58 0.48 11.31 0.46
N PHE A 59 -0.44 11.40 -0.50
CA PHE A 59 -0.77 10.29 -1.38
C PHE A 59 0.42 9.89 -2.26
N SER A 60 1.10 10.87 -2.85
CA SER A 60 2.31 10.64 -3.66
C SER A 60 3.41 9.96 -2.84
N ILE A 61 3.69 10.45 -1.63
CA ILE A 61 4.70 9.88 -0.73
C ILE A 61 4.32 8.44 -0.36
N ARG A 62 3.06 8.19 -0.02
CA ARG A 62 2.58 6.82 0.31
C ARG A 62 2.80 5.85 -0.84
N ASN A 63 2.56 6.27 -2.09
CA ASN A 63 2.80 5.44 -3.26
C ASN A 63 4.29 5.12 -3.44
N ILE A 64 5.17 6.12 -3.33
CA ILE A 64 6.63 5.92 -3.42
C ILE A 64 7.11 4.96 -2.32
N VAL A 65 6.65 5.14 -1.08
CA VAL A 65 7.02 4.27 0.04
C VAL A 65 6.52 2.85 -0.19
N ALA A 66 5.30 2.68 -0.69
CA ALA A 66 4.74 1.37 -0.97
C ALA A 66 5.46 0.64 -2.13
N GLN A 67 5.85 1.35 -3.20
CA GLN A 67 6.69 0.82 -4.28
C GLN A 67 8.08 0.41 -3.77
N THR A 68 8.72 1.28 -2.98
CA THR A 68 10.03 0.98 -2.38
C THR A 68 9.95 -0.25 -1.46
N LYS A 69 8.88 -0.35 -0.68
CA LYS A 69 8.62 -1.51 0.18
C LYS A 69 8.45 -2.78 -0.66
N LEU A 70 7.62 -2.75 -1.70
CA LEU A 70 7.42 -3.86 -2.62
C LEU A 70 8.75 -4.36 -3.20
N ARG A 71 9.60 -3.44 -3.68
CA ARG A 71 10.93 -3.78 -4.20
C ARG A 71 11.81 -4.43 -3.12
N ASN A 72 11.83 -3.90 -1.90
CA ASN A 72 12.60 -4.47 -0.78
C ASN A 72 12.11 -5.87 -0.39
N ASP A 73 10.79 -6.10 -0.37
CA ASP A 73 10.20 -7.40 -0.04
C ASP A 73 10.56 -8.45 -1.10
N VAL A 74 10.57 -8.06 -2.38
CA VAL A 74 11.02 -8.91 -3.49
C VAL A 74 12.52 -9.24 -3.39
N TYR A 75 13.37 -8.27 -3.06
CA TYR A 75 14.80 -8.52 -2.81
C TYR A 75 15.03 -9.45 -1.60
N SER A 76 14.27 -9.26 -0.53
CA SER A 76 14.32 -10.12 0.66
C SER A 76 13.94 -11.56 0.32
N LEU A 77 12.86 -11.72 -0.44
CA LEU A 77 12.39 -13.02 -0.93
C LEU A 77 13.46 -13.71 -1.78
N LEU A 78 14.02 -13.01 -2.77
CA LEU A 78 15.10 -13.52 -3.63
C LEU A 78 16.30 -13.99 -2.81
N THR A 79 16.72 -13.19 -1.84
CA THR A 79 17.87 -13.50 -0.97
C THR A 79 17.62 -14.77 -0.18
N GLN A 80 16.42 -14.93 0.38
CA GLN A 80 16.07 -16.12 1.16
C GLN A 80 15.99 -17.38 0.31
N MET A 81 15.42 -17.30 -0.89
CA MET A 81 15.39 -18.44 -1.80
C MET A 81 16.80 -18.83 -2.24
N ARG A 82 17.69 -17.87 -2.52
CA ARG A 82 19.11 -18.15 -2.81
C ARG A 82 19.82 -18.82 -1.65
N MET A 83 19.47 -18.51 -0.40
CA MET A 83 20.02 -19.21 0.77
C MET A 83 19.49 -20.64 0.91
N LEU A 84 18.23 -20.89 0.53
CA LEU A 84 17.62 -22.22 0.56
C LEU A 84 18.09 -23.11 -0.60
N GLN A 85 18.45 -22.52 -1.75
CA GLN A 85 18.79 -23.25 -2.97
C GLN A 85 19.92 -24.29 -2.81
N PRO A 86 21.07 -23.99 -2.16
CA PRO A 86 22.11 -24.98 -1.92
C PRO A 86 21.66 -26.13 -1.03
N ILE A 87 20.77 -25.87 -0.07
CA ILE A 87 20.24 -26.87 0.87
C ILE A 87 19.39 -27.89 0.11
N VAL A 88 18.61 -27.40 -0.85
CA VAL A 88 17.75 -28.18 -1.74
C VAL A 88 18.61 -29.01 -2.71
N TYR A 89 19.52 -28.35 -3.44
CA TYR A 89 20.36 -28.99 -4.45
C TYR A 89 21.26 -30.08 -3.87
N GLU A 90 21.91 -29.79 -2.75
CA GLU A 90 22.82 -30.74 -2.08
C GLU A 90 22.09 -31.74 -1.18
N LYS A 91 20.75 -31.67 -1.10
CA LYS A 91 19.91 -32.58 -0.30
C LYS A 91 20.35 -32.63 1.17
N ARG A 92 20.78 -31.49 1.71
CA ARG A 92 21.28 -31.36 3.09
C ARG A 92 20.15 -31.65 4.08
N MET A 93 20.53 -32.07 5.29
CA MET A 93 19.58 -32.20 6.39
C MET A 93 18.98 -30.83 6.73
N ILE A 94 17.67 -30.83 6.99
CA ILE A 94 16.93 -29.63 7.37
C ILE A 94 17.27 -29.27 8.82
N THR A 95 17.79 -28.06 9.03
CA THR A 95 17.97 -27.52 10.38
C THR A 95 16.73 -26.75 10.84
N PRO A 96 16.55 -26.53 12.16
CA PRO A 96 15.48 -25.66 12.67
C PRO A 96 15.56 -24.22 12.13
N GLN A 97 16.76 -23.74 11.78
CA GLN A 97 16.96 -22.42 11.17
C GLN A 97 16.42 -22.39 9.75
N ASN A 98 16.67 -23.44 8.96
CA ASN A 98 16.12 -23.56 7.59
C ASN A 98 14.59 -23.60 7.62
N ARG A 99 14.00 -24.26 8.62
CA ARG A 99 12.55 -24.28 8.81
C ARG A 99 11.99 -22.88 9.08
N LYS A 100 12.61 -22.12 9.98
CA LYS A 100 12.23 -20.73 10.23
C LYS A 100 12.39 -19.84 8.99
N GLN A 101 13.42 -20.09 8.17
CA GLN A 101 13.59 -19.36 6.91
C GLN A 101 12.44 -19.65 5.94
N VAL A 102 12.02 -20.90 5.78
CA VAL A 102 10.85 -21.25 4.95
C VAL A 102 9.57 -20.60 5.46
N GLU A 103 9.36 -20.58 6.78
CA GLU A 103 8.23 -19.86 7.41
C GLU A 103 8.30 -18.35 7.12
N TYR A 104 9.49 -17.76 7.16
CA TYR A 104 9.69 -16.36 6.82
C TYR A 104 9.40 -16.07 5.34
N VAL A 105 9.86 -16.92 4.42
CA VAL A 105 9.53 -16.81 2.97
C VAL A 105 8.01 -16.81 2.77
N ALA A 106 7.30 -17.73 3.42
CA ALA A 106 5.84 -17.79 3.35
C ALA A 106 5.17 -16.53 3.91
N LYS A 107 5.70 -15.97 5.00
CA LYS A 107 5.22 -14.72 5.59
C LYS A 107 5.45 -13.54 4.64
N THR A 108 6.65 -13.40 4.07
CA THR A 108 6.99 -12.33 3.12
C THR A 108 6.12 -12.39 1.88
N LEU A 109 5.80 -13.58 1.35
CA LEU A 109 4.87 -13.71 0.23
C LEU A 109 3.47 -13.20 0.56
N LYS A 110 2.97 -13.49 1.76
CA LYS A 110 1.66 -13.00 2.21
C LYS A 110 1.66 -11.48 2.37
N GLU A 111 2.75 -10.91 2.90
CA GLU A 111 2.92 -9.45 3.00
C GLU A 111 2.97 -8.80 1.62
N LEU A 112 3.69 -9.41 0.68
CA LEU A 112 3.79 -8.98 -0.71
C LEU A 112 2.42 -8.97 -1.42
N GLU A 113 1.61 -10.01 -1.25
CA GLU A 113 0.24 -10.05 -1.77
C GLU A 113 -0.63 -8.92 -1.21
N MET A 114 -0.55 -8.68 0.10
CA MET A 114 -1.32 -7.60 0.72
C MET A 114 -0.88 -6.22 0.26
N ASP A 115 0.42 -6.02 0.03
CA ASP A 115 0.93 -4.73 -0.43
C ASP A 115 0.61 -4.49 -1.91
N LEU A 116 0.59 -5.53 -2.75
CA LEU A 116 0.07 -5.45 -4.13
C LEU A 116 -1.41 -5.10 -4.20
N LEU A 117 -2.22 -5.56 -3.24
CA LEU A 117 -3.64 -5.17 -3.15
C LEU A 117 -3.80 -3.69 -2.79
N LYS A 118 -2.92 -3.12 -1.97
CA LYS A 118 -2.97 -1.70 -1.58
C LYS A 118 -2.52 -0.75 -2.68
N LEU A 119 -1.73 -1.25 -3.63
CA LEU A 119 -1.19 -0.49 -4.76
C LEU A 119 -2.15 -0.41 -5.96
N ASP A 120 -3.44 -0.72 -5.76
CA ASP A 120 -4.45 -0.72 -6.83
C ASP A 120 -4.54 0.65 -7.51
N GLY A 121 -4.24 0.68 -8.82
CA GLY A 121 -4.19 1.91 -9.63
C GLY A 121 -2.82 2.60 -9.75
N SER A 122 -1.78 2.12 -9.07
CA SER A 122 -0.40 2.69 -9.14
C SER A 122 0.61 1.84 -9.92
N ILE A 123 0.26 0.58 -10.20
CA ILE A 123 1.04 -0.37 -11.00
C ILE A 123 0.19 -0.78 -12.19
N ASP A 124 0.80 -0.94 -13.36
CA ASP A 124 0.09 -1.39 -14.55
C ASP A 124 -0.53 -2.78 -14.34
N ARG A 125 -1.68 -3.03 -14.99
CA ARG A 125 -2.40 -4.28 -14.83
C ARG A 125 -1.56 -5.49 -15.26
N GLU A 126 -0.78 -5.35 -16.33
CA GLU A 126 0.08 -6.42 -16.84
C GLU A 126 1.23 -6.75 -15.87
N GLU A 127 1.86 -5.71 -15.29
CA GLU A 127 2.91 -5.86 -14.30
C GLU A 127 2.38 -6.52 -13.01
N LYS A 128 1.22 -6.07 -12.53
CA LYS A 128 0.54 -6.65 -11.37
C LYS A 128 0.24 -8.13 -11.60
N GLU A 129 -0.22 -8.51 -12.78
CA GLU A 129 -0.52 -9.90 -13.12
C GLU A 129 0.75 -10.78 -13.19
N LYS A 130 1.85 -10.27 -13.76
CA LYS A 130 3.15 -10.94 -13.75
C LYS A 130 3.65 -11.21 -12.32
N ILE A 131 3.52 -10.22 -11.42
CA ILE A 131 3.92 -10.38 -10.02
C ILE A 131 3.04 -11.41 -9.31
N TYR A 132 1.72 -11.41 -9.53
CA TYR A 132 0.83 -12.43 -8.97
C TYR A 132 1.17 -13.84 -9.46
N GLN A 133 1.41 -14.02 -10.75
CA GLN A 133 1.80 -15.31 -11.31
C GLN A 133 3.12 -15.81 -10.69
N MET A 134 4.06 -14.91 -10.45
CA MET A 134 5.33 -15.22 -9.79
C MET A 134 5.10 -15.64 -8.32
N ILE A 135 4.29 -14.90 -7.56
CA ILE A 135 3.92 -15.25 -6.18
C ILE A 135 3.28 -16.63 -6.11
N GLU A 136 2.31 -16.92 -6.98
CA GLU A 136 1.64 -18.22 -7.04
C GLU A 136 2.60 -19.36 -7.36
N ARG A 137 3.57 -19.14 -8.27
CA ARG A 137 4.64 -20.12 -8.54
C ARG A 137 5.48 -20.42 -7.29
N VAL A 138 5.90 -19.39 -6.54
CA VAL A 138 6.66 -19.59 -5.30
C VAL A 138 5.80 -20.28 -4.22
N LYS A 139 4.53 -19.89 -4.07
CA LYS A 139 3.59 -20.51 -3.11
C LYS A 139 3.36 -21.99 -3.40
N LYS A 140 3.22 -22.36 -4.67
CA LYS A 140 3.09 -23.76 -5.10
C LYS A 140 4.33 -24.58 -4.70
N ARG A 141 5.53 -24.05 -4.95
CA ARG A 141 6.81 -24.69 -4.55
C ARG A 141 6.91 -24.83 -3.02
N LEU A 142 6.47 -23.83 -2.27
CA LEU A 142 6.42 -23.89 -0.80
C LEU A 142 5.40 -24.88 -0.26
N THR A 143 4.21 -25.00 -0.87
CA THR A 143 3.18 -25.94 -0.39
C THR A 143 3.62 -27.38 -0.60
N VAL A 144 4.23 -27.70 -1.75
CA VAL A 144 4.79 -29.03 -1.99
C VAL A 144 5.95 -29.31 -1.04
N GLY A 145 6.89 -28.38 -0.88
CA GLY A 145 7.97 -28.51 0.09
C GLY A 145 7.50 -28.59 1.55
N SER A 146 6.40 -27.92 1.88
CA SER A 146 5.82 -27.97 3.23
C SER A 146 5.20 -29.34 3.52
N SER A 147 4.53 -29.93 2.53
CA SER A 147 4.00 -31.29 2.62
C SER A 147 5.10 -32.35 2.75
N ASP A 148 6.29 -32.09 2.18
CA ASP A 148 7.47 -32.93 2.38
C ASP A 148 7.99 -32.89 3.83
N PHE A 149 7.76 -31.83 4.61
CA PHE A 149 8.13 -31.85 6.04
C PHE A 149 7.39 -32.95 6.81
N GLY A 150 6.15 -33.23 6.43
CA GLY A 150 5.35 -34.28 7.06
C GLY A 150 5.76 -35.69 6.65
N LYS A 151 6.25 -35.86 5.42
CA LYS A 151 6.49 -37.17 4.80
C LYS A 151 7.98 -37.55 4.72
N TYR A 152 8.86 -36.58 4.56
CA TYR A 152 10.32 -36.69 4.41
C TYR A 152 11.04 -35.59 5.22
N PRO A 153 11.05 -35.66 6.56
CA PRO A 153 11.51 -34.59 7.45
C PRO A 153 13.00 -34.25 7.33
N HIS A 154 13.76 -34.98 6.50
CA HIS A 154 15.19 -34.86 6.37
C HIS A 154 15.66 -34.10 5.13
N ARG A 155 14.79 -33.80 4.14
CA ARG A 155 15.21 -33.19 2.86
C ARG A 155 14.15 -32.31 2.21
N PHE A 156 14.61 -31.27 1.51
CA PHE A 156 13.80 -30.38 0.70
C PHE A 156 13.74 -30.80 -0.77
N GLN A 157 13.26 -32.01 -1.08
CA GLN A 157 13.34 -32.51 -2.48
C GLN A 157 12.51 -31.70 -3.48
N ASN A 158 11.38 -31.12 -3.06
CA ASN A 158 10.48 -30.39 -3.94
C ASN A 158 10.52 -28.86 -3.79
N MET A 159 11.47 -28.30 -3.02
CA MET A 159 11.64 -26.84 -2.87
C MET A 159 12.70 -26.27 -3.84
N ASP A 160 12.77 -26.75 -5.07
CA ASP A 160 13.69 -26.15 -6.04
C ASP A 160 13.18 -24.76 -6.44
N PHE A 161 13.93 -23.73 -6.02
CA PHE A 161 13.63 -22.33 -6.31
C PHE A 161 14.43 -21.79 -7.49
N SER A 162 15.22 -22.60 -8.23
CA SER A 162 16.08 -22.12 -9.32
C SER A 162 15.32 -21.23 -10.32
N GLU A 163 14.19 -21.74 -10.81
CA GLU A 163 13.34 -21.04 -11.78
C GLU A 163 12.69 -19.78 -11.14
N SER A 164 12.22 -19.89 -9.89
CA SER A 164 11.70 -18.72 -9.13
C SER A 164 12.75 -17.62 -8.96
N ILE A 165 14.00 -18.00 -8.67
CA ILE A 165 15.12 -17.08 -8.48
C ILE A 165 15.43 -16.37 -9.79
N GLU A 166 15.41 -17.08 -10.91
CA GLU A 166 15.62 -16.52 -12.24
C GLU A 166 14.50 -15.54 -12.61
N ASP A 167 13.23 -15.97 -12.48
CA ASP A 167 12.04 -15.13 -12.70
C ASP A 167 12.11 -13.83 -11.90
N LEU A 168 12.38 -13.94 -10.59
CA LEU A 168 12.46 -12.78 -9.68
C LEU A 168 13.64 -11.88 -10.01
N SER A 169 14.79 -12.45 -10.36
CA SER A 169 15.97 -11.67 -10.73
C SER A 169 15.72 -10.83 -11.98
N LEU A 170 14.91 -11.34 -12.92
CA LEU A 170 14.49 -10.62 -14.13
C LEU A 170 13.35 -9.62 -13.86
N ALA A 171 12.48 -9.91 -12.90
CA ALA A 171 11.34 -9.04 -12.56
C ALA A 171 11.72 -7.84 -11.69
N ILE A 172 12.71 -7.97 -10.79
CA ILE A 172 13.19 -6.90 -9.90
C ILE A 172 13.49 -5.56 -10.61
N PRO A 173 14.25 -5.52 -11.72
CA PRO A 173 14.53 -4.26 -12.41
C PRO A 173 13.29 -3.66 -13.10
N LEU A 174 12.23 -4.45 -13.29
CA LEU A 174 10.96 -4.01 -13.89
C LEU A 174 9.98 -3.49 -12.85
N LEU A 175 10.25 -3.67 -11.54
CA LEU A 175 9.42 -3.10 -10.49
C LEU A 175 9.67 -1.59 -10.37
N PRO A 176 8.63 -0.76 -10.25
CA PRO A 176 8.75 0.69 -10.09
C PRO A 176 9.56 1.09 -8.85
#